data_AF-A0A9D6SUU7-F1
#
_entry.id   AF-A0A9D6SUU7-F1
#
_cell.length_a   1.000
_cell.length_b   1.000
_cell.length_c   1.000
_cell.angle_alpha   90.00
_cell.angle_beta   90.00
_cell.angle_gamma   90.00
#
_symmetry.space_group_name_H-M   'P 1'
#
loop_
_entity.id
_entity.type
_entity.pdbx_description
1 polymer ?
#
loop_
_entity_poly.entity_id
_entity_poly.type
_entity_poly.pdbx_seq_one_letter_code
_entity_poly.pdbx_strand_id
1 'polypeptide(L)'
;NESRGEAELGIMIGDRDYWNNGYGTDIVNTLSDHAFRKTNLKRIYLKTLEENSRAQRCFQKCGFVPCGRLVNDGFNFMLMEISRKQWQARHPGMT
;
A
#
# COMPACT_ATOMS: atom_id res chain seq x y z
N ASN A 1 -6.06 -25.53 1.96
CA ASN A 1 -5.28 -24.40 2.50
C ASN A 1 -5.45 -23.24 1.51
N GLU A 2 -6.58 -22.54 1.56
CA GLU A 2 -6.83 -21.41 0.67
C GLU A 2 -5.98 -20.24 1.17
N SER A 3 -4.97 -19.82 0.40
CA SER A 3 -4.30 -18.54 0.66
C SER A 3 -5.39 -17.47 0.71
N ARG A 4 -5.41 -16.63 1.76
CA ARG A 4 -6.45 -15.61 1.99
C ARG A 4 -6.65 -14.60 0.84
N GLY A 5 -5.84 -14.68 -0.22
CA GLY A 5 -5.89 -13.76 -1.37
C GLY A 5 -5.34 -12.39 -0.99
N GLU A 6 -4.29 -12.37 -0.15
CA GLU A 6 -3.73 -11.15 0.40
C GLU A 6 -2.22 -11.13 0.20
N ALA A 7 -1.65 -9.94 0.04
CA ALA A 7 -0.22 -9.73 -0.04
C ALA A 7 0.20 -8.49 0.75
N GLU A 8 1.39 -8.53 1.34
CA GLU A 8 2.03 -7.36 1.93
C GLU A 8 2.86 -6.63 0.87
N LEU A 9 2.72 -5.30 0.79
CA LEU A 9 3.55 -4.44 -0.03
C LEU A 9 4.56 -3.71 0.86
N GLY A 10 5.85 -3.85 0.54
CA GLY A 10 6.93 -3.12 1.18
C GLY A 10 7.76 -2.34 0.16
N ILE A 11 8.04 -1.07 0.45
CA ILE A 11 8.96 -0.24 -0.33
C ILE A 11 9.90 0.54 0.59
N MET A 12 11.13 0.74 0.14
CA MET A 12 12.12 1.58 0.81
C MET A 12 12.85 2.43 -0.23
N ILE A 13 12.91 3.74 0.01
CA ILE A 13 13.75 4.67 -0.75
C ILE A 13 14.78 5.19 0.24
N GLY A 14 16.01 4.67 0.16
CA GLY A 14 17.07 4.99 1.11
C GLY A 14 17.67 6.38 0.89
N ASP A 15 17.84 6.76 -0.37
CA ASP A 15 18.41 8.05 -0.74
C ASP A 15 17.38 9.18 -0.58
N ARG A 16 17.78 10.21 0.18
CA ARG A 16 16.92 11.33 0.56
C ARG A 16 16.63 12.27 -0.61
N ASP A 17 17.49 12.32 -1.62
CA ASP A 17 17.30 13.17 -2.79
C ASP A 17 16.11 12.71 -3.64
N TYR A 18 15.67 11.45 -3.46
CA TYR A 18 14.49 10.89 -4.10
C TYR A 18 13.22 10.98 -3.24
N TRP A 19 13.29 11.63 -2.07
CA TRP A 19 12.12 11.83 -1.22
C TRP A 19 11.27 13.00 -1.73
N ASN A 20 9.97 12.93 -1.54
CA ASN A 20 8.99 13.97 -1.92
C ASN A 20 8.90 14.31 -3.42
N ASN A 21 9.60 13.57 -4.29
CA ASN A 21 9.58 13.76 -5.75
C ASN A 21 8.58 12.85 -6.49
N GLY A 22 7.62 12.26 -5.78
CA GLY A 22 6.57 11.42 -6.38
C GLY A 22 6.94 9.95 -6.60
N TYR A 23 8.23 9.58 -6.52
CA TYR A 23 8.69 8.19 -6.72
C TYR A 23 7.97 7.16 -5.86
N GLY A 24 7.74 7.46 -4.57
CA GLY A 24 7.01 6.55 -3.69
C GLY A 24 5.59 6.28 -4.18
N THR A 25 4.91 7.29 -4.73
CA THR A 25 3.54 7.16 -5.26
C THR A 25 3.55 6.34 -6.54
N ASP A 26 4.50 6.61 -7.43
CA ASP A 26 4.65 5.89 -8.70
C ASP A 26 4.92 4.39 -8.49
N ILE A 27 5.87 4.06 -7.60
CA ILE A 27 6.21 2.67 -7.26
C ILE A 27 4.99 1.96 -6.64
N VAL A 28 4.31 2.56 -5.66
CA VAL A 28 3.19 1.92 -4.97
C VAL A 28 2.02 1.67 -5.93
N ASN A 29 1.68 2.63 -6.80
CA ASN A 29 0.64 2.44 -7.81
C ASN A 29 1.03 1.34 -8.79
N THR A 30 2.25 1.39 -9.34
CA THR A 30 2.74 0.40 -10.32
C THR A 30 2.70 -1.02 -9.76
N LEU A 31 3.16 -1.21 -8.52
CA LEU A 31 3.16 -2.51 -7.85
C LEU A 31 1.74 -2.99 -7.56
N SER A 32 0.87 -2.11 -7.05
CA SER A 32 -0.53 -2.44 -6.73
C SER A 32 -1.30 -2.82 -8.01
N ASP A 33 -1.15 -2.04 -9.07
CA ASP A 33 -1.77 -2.29 -10.38
C ASP A 33 -1.31 -3.61 -10.97
N HIS A 34 0.00 -3.84 -10.97
CA HIS A 34 0.57 -5.10 -11.46
C HIS A 34 0.00 -6.29 -10.67
N ALA A 35 0.02 -6.22 -9.34
CA ALA A 35 -0.47 -7.26 -8.48
C ALA A 35 -1.97 -7.55 -8.72
N PHE A 36 -2.83 -6.54 -8.75
CA PHE A 36 -4.26 -6.75 -8.99
C PHE A 36 -4.58 -7.23 -10.41
N ARG A 37 -3.82 -6.80 -11.43
CA ARG A 37 -4.03 -7.23 -12.81
C ARG A 37 -3.54 -8.66 -13.08
N LYS A 38 -2.46 -9.09 -12.42
CA LYS A 38 -1.81 -10.38 -12.70
C LYS A 38 -2.22 -11.51 -11.78
N THR A 39 -2.93 -11.20 -10.71
CA THR A 39 -3.34 -12.18 -9.69
C THR A 39 -4.82 -12.04 -9.37
N ASN A 40 -5.36 -13.00 -8.63
CA ASN A 40 -6.71 -12.91 -8.05
C ASN A 40 -6.68 -12.40 -6.59
N LEU A 41 -5.65 -11.61 -6.21
CA LEU A 41 -5.58 -11.00 -4.87
C LEU A 41 -6.84 -10.17 -4.60
N LYS A 42 -7.39 -10.32 -3.39
CA LYS A 42 -8.53 -9.58 -2.87
C LYS A 42 -8.09 -8.32 -2.13
N ARG A 43 -6.87 -8.34 -1.55
CA ARG A 43 -6.35 -7.26 -0.70
C ARG A 43 -4.83 -7.14 -0.84
N ILE A 44 -4.35 -5.90 -0.83
CA ILE A 44 -2.94 -5.58 -0.59
C ILE A 44 -2.90 -4.74 0.69
N TYR A 45 -2.01 -5.09 1.62
CA TYR A 45 -1.83 -4.35 2.87
C TYR A 45 -0.38 -3.95 3.05
N LEU A 46 -0.14 -3.01 3.95
CA LEU A 46 1.19 -2.57 4.35
C LEU A 46 1.17 -2.10 5.81
N LYS A 47 2.37 -2.02 6.39
CA LYS A 47 2.61 -1.39 7.68
C LYS A 47 3.61 -0.26 7.53
N THR A 48 3.35 0.84 8.23
CA THR A 48 4.27 1.98 8.32
C THR A 48 4.31 2.46 9.75
N LEU A 49 5.45 3.02 10.19
CA LEU A 49 5.50 3.68 11.49
C LEU A 49 4.40 4.74 11.59
N GLU A 50 3.76 4.81 12.76
CA GLU A 50 2.69 5.78 13.04
C GLU A 50 3.18 7.23 12.90
N GLU A 51 4.47 7.47 13.15
CA GLU A 51 5.12 8.78 12.99
C GLU A 51 5.52 9.09 11.54
N ASN A 52 5.50 8.11 10.63
CA ASN A 52 5.91 8.31 9.24
C ASN A 52 4.77 8.89 8.40
N SER A 53 4.36 10.12 8.73
CA SER A 53 3.26 10.82 8.05
C SER A 53 3.52 11.07 6.56
N ARG A 54 4.79 11.03 6.12
CA ARG A 54 5.13 11.11 4.68
C ARG A 54 4.69 9.84 3.96
N ALA A 55 5.08 8.66 4.46
CA ALA A 55 4.70 7.39 3.85
C ALA A 55 3.19 7.20 3.89
N GLN A 56 2.53 7.51 5.02
CA GLN A 56 1.07 7.44 5.13
C GLN A 56 0.36 8.30 4.08
N ARG A 57 0.79 9.56 3.88
CA ARG A 57 0.25 10.43 2.82
C ARG A 57 0.50 9.87 1.42
N CYS A 58 1.66 9.27 1.18
CA CYS A 58 1.97 8.59 -0.07
C CYS A 58 1.00 7.43 -0.33
N PHE A 59 0.77 6.56 0.64
CA PHE A 59 -0.14 5.43 0.52
C PHE A 59 -1.60 5.87 0.36
N GLN A 60 -2.04 6.91 1.07
CA GLN A 60 -3.37 7.51 0.90
C GLN A 60 -3.61 8.00 -0.53
N LYS A 61 -2.62 8.66 -1.16
CA LYS A 61 -2.72 9.07 -2.58
C LYS A 61 -2.90 7.88 -3.52
N CYS A 62 -2.30 6.74 -3.19
CA CYS A 62 -2.42 5.49 -3.94
C CYS A 62 -3.74 4.75 -3.67
N GLY A 63 -4.60 5.27 -2.80
CA GLY A 63 -5.91 4.69 -2.47
C GLY A 63 -5.90 3.72 -1.31
N PHE A 64 -4.78 3.57 -0.59
CA PHE A 64 -4.75 2.82 0.66
C PHE A 64 -5.46 3.59 1.76
N VAL A 65 -6.23 2.87 2.59
CA VAL A 65 -6.94 3.41 3.74
C VAL A 65 -6.39 2.81 5.03
N PRO A 66 -6.35 3.56 6.15
CA PRO A 66 -6.01 2.99 7.45
C PRO A 66 -7.03 1.89 7.84
N CYS A 67 -6.53 0.75 8.31
CA CYS A 67 -7.38 -0.37 8.74
C CYS A 67 -7.05 -0.91 10.14
N GLY A 68 -5.97 -0.45 10.76
CA GLY A 68 -5.64 -0.87 12.12
C GLY A 68 -4.32 -0.27 12.63
N ARG A 69 -3.97 -0.68 13.85
CA ARG A 69 -2.69 -0.37 14.49
C ARG A 69 -2.08 -1.63 15.08
N LEU A 70 -0.77 -1.70 15.10
CA LEU A 70 -0.01 -2.82 15.67
C LEU A 70 1.16 -2.25 16.47
N VAL A 71 1.37 -2.78 17.68
CA VAL A 71 2.61 -2.56 18.43
C VAL A 71 3.51 -3.77 18.20
N ASN A 72 4.72 -3.55 17.69
CA ASN A 72 5.71 -4.61 17.52
C ASN A 72 7.08 -4.08 17.94
N ASP A 73 7.75 -4.80 18.83
CA ASP A 73 9.07 -4.45 19.37
C ASP A 73 9.18 -3.01 19.91
N GLY A 74 8.10 -2.54 20.56
CA GLY A 74 8.02 -1.18 21.11
C GLY A 74 7.72 -0.08 20.08
N PHE A 75 7.53 -0.42 18.80
CA PHE A 75 7.16 0.53 17.75
C PHE A 75 5.67 0.46 17.43
N ASN A 76 5.05 1.64 17.27
CA ASN A 76 3.68 1.76 16.80
C ASN A 76 3.63 1.80 15.27
N PHE A 77 2.87 0.88 14.68
CA PHE A 77 2.62 0.81 13.26
C PHE A 77 1.17 1.14 12.93
N MET A 78 0.97 1.95 11.89
CA MET A 78 -0.28 2.08 11.18
C MET A 78 -0.37 1.00 10.10
N LEU A 79 -1.42 0.18 10.16
CA LEU A 79 -1.77 -0.74 9.10
C LEU A 79 -2.67 -0.02 8.10
N MET A 80 -2.36 -0.19 6.82
CA MET A 80 -3.16 0.36 5.72
C MET A 80 -3.40 -0.70 4.66
N GLU A 81 -4.50 -0.58 3.92
CA GLU A 81 -4.87 -1.55 2.89
C GLU A 81 -5.59 -0.92 1.71
N ILE A 82 -5.59 -1.64 0.60
CA ILE A 82 -6.49 -1.43 -0.53
C ILE A 82 -7.08 -2.79 -0.93
N SER A 83 -8.40 -2.83 -1.08
CA SER A 83 -9.12 -3.99 -1.62
C SER A 83 -9.21 -3.92 -3.13
N ARG A 84 -9.37 -5.07 -3.79
CA ARG A 84 -9.64 -5.13 -5.24
C ARG A 84 -10.84 -4.27 -5.63
N LYS A 85 -11.90 -4.27 -4.82
CA LYS A 85 -13.10 -3.45 -5.07
C LYS A 85 -12.77 -1.95 -5.08
N GLN A 86 -12.00 -1.48 -4.10
CA GLN A 86 -11.55 -0.09 -4.06
C GLN A 86 -10.62 0.25 -5.23
N TRP A 87 -9.72 -0.67 -5.60
CA TRP A 87 -8.84 -0.50 -6.74
C TRP A 87 -9.61 -0.43 -8.08
N GLN A 88 -10.60 -1.31 -8.29
CA GLN A 88 -11.46 -1.30 -9.48
C GLN A 88 -12.29 -0.02 -9.58
N ALA A 89 -12.83 0.47 -8.47
CA ALA A 89 -13.59 1.72 -8.44
C ALA A 89 -12.76 2.94 -8.86
N ARG A 90 -11.42 2.88 -8.68
CA ARG A 90 -10.47 3.92 -9.10
C ARG A 90 -10.05 3.79 -10.57
N HIS A 91 -10.33 2.66 -11.22
CA HIS A 91 -9.97 2.36 -12.60
C HIS A 91 -11.17 1.87 -13.42
N PRO A 92 -12.21 2.71 -13.60
CA PRO A 92 -13.38 2.33 -14.39
C PRO A 92 -12.99 2.01 -15.84
N GLY A 93 -13.42 0.86 -16.35
CA GLY A 93 -13.16 0.42 -17.73
C GLY A 93 -11.96 -0.50 -17.93
N MET A 94 -11.34 -0.98 -16.85
CA MET A 94 -10.10 -1.78 -16.90
C MET A 94 -10.30 -3.25 -16.49
N THR A 95 -11.53 -3.77 -16.64
CA THR A 95 -11.93 -5.17 -16.47
C THR A 95 -11.79 -5.96 -17.75
#